data_AF-A0A7S1ERE7-F1
#
_entry.id   AF-A0A7S1ERE7-F1
#
_cell.length_a   1.000
_cell.length_b   1.000
_cell.length_c   1.000
_cell.angle_alpha   90.00
_cell.angle_beta   90.00
_cell.angle_gamma   90.00
#
_symmetry.space_group_name_H-M   'P 1'
#
loop_
_entity.id
_entity.type
_entity.pdbx_description
1 polymer ?
#
loop_
_entity_poly.entity_id
_entity_poly.type
_entity_poly.pdbx_seq_one_letter_code
_entity_poly.pdbx_strand_id
1 'polypeptide(L)'
;EKAIIRAIESQSSVLNVDLKDLNQFDASLYNLVVHYPTELIGVFDVTLHEYYTELRLSLGEMEGVDADQTQIQIRAFGLNGNEVRSMRQLDPCHINQMIGIRGMVVRCSQ
;
A
#
# COMPACT_ATOMS: atom_id res chain seq x y z
N GLU A 1 1.29 -13.80 -10.78
CA GLU A 1 2.60 -13.42 -11.37
C GLU A 1 2.47 -12.37 -12.47
N LYS A 2 2.04 -12.69 -13.70
CA LYS A 2 1.96 -11.69 -14.81
C LYS A 2 1.04 -10.48 -14.57
N ALA A 3 0.05 -10.59 -13.68
CA ALA A 3 -0.85 -9.50 -13.34
C ALA A 3 -0.15 -8.37 -12.54
N ILE A 4 0.84 -8.71 -11.71
CA ILE A 4 1.56 -7.76 -10.85
C ILE A 4 2.47 -6.88 -11.72
N ILE A 5 3.21 -7.49 -12.65
CA ILE A 5 4.08 -6.75 -13.59
C ILE A 5 3.27 -5.78 -14.44
N ARG A 6 2.16 -6.26 -15.02
CA ARG A 6 1.26 -5.40 -15.82
C ARG A 6 0.66 -4.25 -15.02
N ALA A 7 0.32 -4.49 -13.75
CA ALA A 7 -0.19 -3.44 -12.88
C ALA A 7 0.87 -2.38 -12.60
N ILE A 8 2.11 -2.79 -12.32
CA ILE A 8 3.23 -1.89 -12.00
C ILE A 8 3.65 -1.07 -13.23
N GLU A 9 3.75 -1.71 -14.40
CA GLU A 9 4.07 -1.04 -15.67
C GLU A 9 2.96 -0.07 -16.11
N SER A 10 1.70 -0.38 -15.81
CA SER A 10 0.56 0.49 -16.13
C SER A 10 0.34 1.63 -15.14
N GLN A 11 0.74 1.49 -13.87
CA GLN A 11 0.40 2.43 -12.78
C GLN A 11 1.59 3.23 -12.25
N SER A 12 2.64 3.42 -13.06
CA SER A 12 3.79 4.27 -12.72
C SER A 12 4.41 3.92 -11.36
N SER A 13 4.73 2.63 -11.17
CA SER A 13 5.41 2.11 -9.97
C SER A 13 4.59 2.13 -8.68
N VAL A 14 3.28 2.35 -8.75
CA VAL A 14 2.39 2.25 -7.58
C VAL A 14 1.56 0.98 -7.66
N LEU A 15 1.56 0.19 -6.58
CA LEU A 15 0.66 -0.96 -6.43
C LEU A 15 -0.45 -0.64 -5.43
N ASN A 16 -1.69 -0.64 -5.91
CA ASN A 16 -2.86 -0.48 -5.06
C ASN A 16 -3.22 -1.82 -4.39
N VAL A 17 -3.32 -1.84 -3.06
CA VAL A 17 -3.64 -3.04 -2.25
C VAL A 17 -4.93 -2.82 -1.47
N ASP A 18 -5.92 -3.69 -1.65
CA ASP A 18 -7.16 -3.67 -0.87
C ASP A 18 -6.96 -4.36 0.48
N LEU A 19 -7.14 -3.62 1.58
CA LEU A 19 -6.99 -4.14 2.92
C LEU A 19 -8.13 -5.09 3.33
N LYS A 20 -9.26 -5.11 2.62
CA LYS A 20 -10.32 -6.11 2.87
C LYS A 20 -9.88 -7.51 2.50
N ASP A 21 -9.15 -7.63 1.40
CA ASP A 21 -8.59 -8.91 0.94
C ASP A 21 -7.51 -9.36 1.92
N LEU A 22 -6.69 -8.42 2.40
CA LEU A 22 -5.70 -8.67 3.45
C LEU A 22 -6.34 -9.20 4.73
N ASN A 23 -7.45 -8.59 5.17
CA ASN A 23 -8.17 -9.02 6.38
C ASN A 23 -8.82 -10.42 6.23
N GLN A 24 -9.28 -10.78 5.03
CA GLN A 24 -9.82 -12.11 4.76
C GLN A 24 -8.73 -13.19 4.78
N PHE A 25 -7.52 -12.83 4.33
CA PHE A 25 -6.39 -13.74 4.32
C PHE A 25 -5.74 -13.88 5.70
N ASP A 26 -5.41 -12.76 6.35
CA ASP A 26 -4.83 -12.71 7.69
C ASP A 26 -5.30 -11.47 8.47
N ALA A 27 -6.22 -11.70 9.41
CA ALA A 27 -6.73 -10.66 10.30
C ALA A 27 -5.67 -10.11 11.27
N SER A 28 -4.66 -10.89 11.61
CA SER A 28 -3.59 -10.46 12.53
C SER A 28 -2.68 -9.45 11.85
N LEU A 29 -2.29 -9.74 10.61
CA LEU A 29 -1.53 -8.83 9.77
C LEU A 29 -2.31 -7.54 9.50
N TYR A 30 -3.61 -7.65 9.19
CA TYR A 30 -4.47 -6.47 9.02
C TYR A 30 -4.45 -5.55 10.26
N ASN A 31 -4.61 -6.12 11.45
CA ASN A 31 -4.57 -5.34 12.70
C ASN A 31 -3.22 -4.65 12.88
N LEU A 32 -2.11 -5.32 12.58
CA LEU A 32 -0.77 -4.74 12.69
C LEU A 32 -0.58 -3.58 11.72
N VAL A 33 -1.07 -3.70 10.47
CA VAL A 33 -1.00 -2.64 9.46
C VAL A 33 -1.81 -1.41 9.87
N VAL A 34 -2.97 -1.60 10.50
CA VAL A 34 -3.80 -0.48 10.98
C VAL A 34 -3.13 0.25 12.16
N HIS A 35 -2.54 -0.47 13.11
CA HIS A 35 -1.94 0.13 14.31
C HIS A 35 -0.53 0.68 14.07
N TYR A 36 0.22 0.10 13.14
CA TYR A 36 1.62 0.45 12.84
C TYR A 36 1.86 0.67 11.34
N PRO A 37 1.11 1.57 10.69
CA PRO A 37 1.19 1.74 9.23
C PRO A 37 2.56 2.18 8.75
N THR A 38 3.26 3.04 9.50
CA THR A 38 4.55 3.61 9.10
C THR A 38 5.62 2.53 8.90
N GLU A 39 5.71 1.57 9.81
CA GLU A 39 6.69 0.50 9.73
C GLU A 39 6.27 -0.54 8.70
N LEU A 40 4.99 -0.93 8.71
CA LEU A 40 4.50 -2.03 7.89
C LEU A 40 4.45 -1.68 6.40
N ILE A 41 4.07 -0.45 6.03
CA ILE A 41 4.10 0.00 4.64
C ILE A 41 5.54 -0.03 4.11
N GLY A 42 6.52 0.42 4.91
CA GLY A 42 7.93 0.38 4.52
C GLY A 42 8.45 -1.05 4.29
N VAL A 43 8.08 -1.99 5.16
CA VAL A 43 8.43 -3.41 4.98
C VAL A 43 7.79 -3.98 3.71
N PHE A 44 6.52 -3.64 3.46
CA PHE A 44 5.86 -4.11 2.25
C PHE A 44 6.49 -3.53 0.98
N ASP A 45 6.88 -2.26 0.96
CA ASP A 45 7.55 -1.64 -0.18
C ASP A 45 8.88 -2.36 -0.52
N VAL A 46 9.69 -2.67 0.51
CA VAL A 46 10.95 -3.41 0.33
C VAL A 46 10.69 -4.81 -0.21
N THR A 47 9.79 -5.58 0.42
CA THR A 47 9.51 -6.96 0.01
C THR A 47 8.88 -7.03 -1.40
N LEU A 48 8.06 -6.06 -1.79
CA LEU A 48 7.56 -5.98 -3.16
C LEU A 48 8.64 -5.63 -4.16
N HIS A 49 9.56 -4.74 -3.81
CA HIS A 49 10.67 -4.39 -4.70
C HIS A 49 11.58 -5.61 -4.94
N GLU A 50 11.90 -6.37 -3.89
CA GLU A 50 12.62 -7.64 -3.98
C GLU A 50 11.88 -8.65 -4.87
N TYR A 51 10.60 -8.90 -4.57
CA TYR A 51 9.78 -9.85 -5.33
C TYR A 51 9.63 -9.46 -6.80
N TYR A 52 9.48 -8.17 -7.09
CA TYR A 52 9.40 -7.67 -8.47
C TYR A 52 10.72 -7.88 -9.22
N THR A 53 11.85 -7.63 -8.56
CA THR A 53 13.19 -7.84 -9.13
C THR A 53 13.41 -9.31 -9.46
N GLU A 54 13.09 -10.22 -8.55
CA GLU A 54 13.15 -11.67 -8.78
C GLU A 54 12.25 -12.10 -9.93
N LEU A 55 11.02 -11.60 -9.98
CA LEU A 55 10.07 -11.96 -11.02
C LEU A 55 10.53 -11.49 -12.41
N ARG A 56 11.08 -10.28 -12.53
CA ARG A 56 11.68 -9.80 -13.80
C ARG A 56 12.88 -10.63 -14.21
N LEU A 57 13.74 -11.00 -13.24
CA LEU A 57 14.90 -11.85 -13.49
C LEU A 57 14.48 -13.22 -14.05
N SER A 58 13.41 -13.80 -13.51
CA SER A 58 12.87 -15.09 -13.95
C SER A 58 12.29 -15.07 -15.37
N LEU A 59 11.81 -13.91 -15.82
CA LEU A 59 11.18 -13.72 -17.14
C LEU A 59 12.17 -13.37 -18.25
N GLY A 60 13.45 -13.18 -17.93
CA GLY A 60 14.52 -12.93 -18.91
C GLY A 60 14.48 -11.55 -19.56
N GLU A 61 13.68 -10.61 -19.04
CA GLU A 61 13.50 -9.25 -19.56
C GLU A 61 14.49 -8.25 -18.93
N MET A 62 15.76 -8.66 -18.76
CA MET A 62 16.86 -7.75 -18.37
C MET A 62 17.55 -7.18 -19.61
N GLU A 63 16.83 -6.45 -20.47
CA GLU A 63 17.48 -5.59 -21.46
C GLU A 63 17.02 -4.15 -21.25
N GLY A 64 17.82 -3.38 -20.50
CA GLY A 64 17.90 -1.92 -20.67
C GLY A 64 17.14 -1.01 -19.69
N VAL A 65 16.61 -1.50 -18.57
CA VAL A 65 16.02 -0.63 -17.55
C VAL A 65 16.86 -0.72 -16.28
N ASP A 66 17.41 0.41 -15.84
CA ASP A 66 18.11 0.55 -14.56
C ASP A 66 17.20 0.05 -13.42
N ALA A 67 17.46 -1.19 -12.96
CA ALA A 67 16.69 -1.84 -11.90
C ALA A 67 16.64 -0.99 -10.60
N ASP A 68 17.62 -0.10 -10.44
CA ASP A 68 17.82 0.75 -9.27
C ASP A 68 16.93 2.01 -9.25
N GLN A 69 16.26 2.37 -10.35
CA GLN A 69 15.51 3.64 -10.44
C GLN A 69 14.00 3.49 -10.23
N THR A 70 13.46 2.28 -10.26
CA THR A 70 12.01 2.06 -10.12
C THR A 70 11.68 1.75 -8.66
N GLN A 71 11.51 2.80 -7.85
CA GLN A 71 10.96 2.65 -6.51
C GLN A 71 9.47 2.29 -6.60
N ILE A 72 9.14 1.06 -6.20
CA ILE A 72 7.77 0.57 -6.16
C ILE A 72 7.17 0.94 -4.81
N GLN A 73 6.00 1.54 -4.82
CA GLN A 73 5.30 1.96 -3.61
C GLN A 73 3.93 1.33 -3.52
N ILE A 74 3.55 0.96 -2.31
CA ILE A 74 2.24 0.40 -2.03
C ILE A 74 1.30 1.49 -1.58
N ARG A 75 0.10 1.46 -2.16
CA ARG A 75 -1.02 2.27 -1.72
C ARG A 75 -2.09 1.36 -1.17
N ALA A 76 -2.12 1.26 0.16
CA ALA A 76 -3.20 0.58 0.87
C ALA A 76 -4.49 1.40 0.75
N PHE A 77 -5.59 0.75 0.38
CA PHE A 77 -6.93 1.33 0.35
C PHE A 77 -7.96 0.35 0.89
N GLY A 78 -9.19 0.81 1.11
CA GLY A 78 -10.28 -0.09 1.46
C GLY A 78 -10.31 -0.52 2.94
N LEU A 79 -9.93 0.35 3.87
CA LEU A 79 -10.11 0.10 5.31
C LEU A 79 -11.53 -0.41 5.64
N ASN A 80 -11.60 -1.32 6.61
CA ASN A 80 -12.87 -1.82 7.11
C ASN A 80 -13.72 -0.68 7.68
N GLY A 81 -15.04 -0.85 7.68
CA GLY A 81 -15.98 0.18 8.13
C GLY A 81 -15.73 0.69 9.54
N ASN A 82 -15.13 -0.13 10.42
CA ASN A 82 -14.80 0.25 11.80
C ASN A 82 -13.64 1.26 11.89
N GLU A 83 -12.73 1.26 10.91
CA GLU A 83 -11.59 2.18 10.85
C GLU A 83 -11.93 3.46 10.06
N VAL A 84 -13.08 3.48 9.38
CA VAL A 84 -13.60 4.68 8.72
C VAL A 84 -14.41 5.48 9.72
N ARG A 85 -13.90 6.63 10.13
CA ARG A 85 -14.50 7.46 11.18
C ARG A 85 -14.79 8.88 10.73
N SER A 86 -15.76 9.49 11.40
CA SER A 86 -15.99 10.93 11.27
C SER A 86 -14.85 11.68 11.96
N MET A 87 -14.42 12.82 11.39
CA MET A 87 -13.42 13.70 12.01
C MET A 87 -13.79 14.11 13.44
N ARG A 88 -15.09 14.16 13.76
CA ARG A 88 -15.59 14.49 15.10
C ARG A 88 -15.42 13.36 16.14
N GLN A 89 -15.14 12.15 15.67
CA GLN A 89 -14.98 10.93 16.47
C GLN A 89 -13.51 10.49 16.56
N LEU A 90 -12.57 11.37 16.23
CA LEU A 90 -11.15 11.11 16.38
C LEU A 90 -10.71 11.43 17.80
N ASP A 91 -10.36 10.37 18.54
CA ASP A 91 -9.77 10.50 19.87
C ASP A 91 -8.23 10.56 19.83
N PRO A 92 -7.58 11.15 20.85
CA PRO A 92 -6.11 11.18 20.95
C PRO A 92 -5.44 9.80 20.98
N CYS A 93 -6.17 8.72 21.26
CA CYS A 93 -5.61 7.37 21.20
C CYS A 93 -5.30 6.90 19.76
N HIS A 94 -5.87 7.54 18.74
CA HIS A 94 -5.67 7.18 17.33
C HIS A 94 -4.42 7.82 16.71
N ILE A 95 -3.56 8.45 17.52
CA ILE A 95 -2.29 8.97 17.04
C ILE A 95 -1.44 7.82 16.50
N ASN A 96 -0.75 8.07 15.38
CA ASN A 96 0.12 7.11 14.67
C ASN A 96 -0.56 5.86 14.09
N GLN A 97 -1.90 5.85 13.96
CA GLN A 97 -2.65 4.75 13.35
C GLN A 97 -3.20 5.12 11.97
N MET A 98 -3.54 4.11 11.17
CA MET A 98 -4.20 4.31 9.88
C MET A 98 -5.69 4.57 10.08
N ILE A 99 -6.18 5.73 9.63
CA ILE A 99 -7.59 6.11 9.75
C ILE A 99 -8.20 6.39 8.38
N GLY A 100 -9.45 5.96 8.20
CA GLY A 100 -10.24 6.30 7.03
C GLY A 100 -11.13 7.51 7.32
N ILE A 101 -10.98 8.59 6.55
CA ILE A 101 -11.84 9.78 6.68
C ILE A 101 -12.61 9.97 5.37
N ARG A 102 -13.89 10.35 5.49
CA ARG A 102 -14.73 10.75 4.36
C ARG A 102 -15.16 12.20 4.52
N GLY A 103 -15.03 12.98 3.45
CA GLY A 103 -15.44 14.37 3.46
C GLY A 103 -15.14 15.07 2.13
N MET A 104 -15.79 16.21 1.91
CA MET A 104 -15.52 17.09 0.78
C MET A 104 -14.25 17.91 1.06
N VAL A 105 -13.37 18.01 0.08
CA VAL A 105 -12.18 18.87 0.15
C VAL A 105 -12.61 20.30 -0.18
N VAL A 106 -12.44 21.22 0.77
CA VAL A 106 -12.86 22.64 0.62
C VAL A 106 -11.75 23.57 0.15
N ARG A 107 -10.49 23.19 0.32
CA ARG A 107 -9.31 23.97 -0.07
C ARG A 107 -8.10 23.06 -0.24
N CYS A 108 -7.30 23.32 -1.27
CA CYS A 108 -5.96 22.76 -1.42
C CYS A 108 -4.93 23.88 -1.17
N SER A 109 -3.92 23.63 -0.35
CA SER A 109 -2.73 24.49 -0.27
C SER A 109 -1.84 24.25 -1.48
N GLN A 110 -1.16 25.31 -1.94
CA GLN A 110 -0.08 25.22 -2.92
C GLN A 110 1.25 25.01 -2.21
#